data_AF-A0A1M6ZCD1-F1
#
_entry.id   AF-A0A1M6ZCD1-F1
#
_cell.length_a   1.000
_cell.length_b   1.000
_cell.length_c   1.000
_cell.angle_alpha   90.00
_cell.angle_beta   90.00
_cell.angle_gamma   90.00
#
_symmetry.space_group_name_H-M   'P 1'
#
loop_
_entity.id
_entity.type
_entity.pdbx_description
1 polymer ?
#
loop_
_entity_poly.entity_id
_entity_poly.type
_entity_poly.pdbx_seq_one_letter_code
_entity_poly.pdbx_strand_id
1 'polypeptide(L)'
;MSLLKGLLEGIHMPEEAAEKIIQLEKEIDYEKLKPMVSKLYERKVWQEGLEELKTELGEDPKGYKILTCMLTAALDTYKIYKEKGIQDKIFYDTFGCFSRFVKEHLASYGSYGFDRCWWTPRQLSMEEFRLGELEFELEKWKGENVISVHIPSDAKLTKENCQASYK
;
A
#
# COMPACT_ATOMS: atom_id res chain seq x y z
N MET A 1 -7.49 -20.82 0.64
CA MET A 1 -7.72 -19.36 0.68
C MET A 1 -6.76 -18.71 -0.31
N SER A 2 -7.21 -17.79 -1.19
CA SER A 2 -6.26 -17.11 -2.09
C SER A 2 -5.29 -16.26 -1.26
N LEU A 3 -4.06 -16.07 -1.75
CA LEU A 3 -3.05 -15.25 -1.06
C LEU A 3 -3.55 -13.82 -0.86
N LEU A 4 -4.24 -13.26 -1.85
CA LEU A 4 -4.86 -11.94 -1.77
C LEU A 4 -5.90 -11.86 -0.65
N LYS A 5 -6.76 -12.87 -0.50
CA LYS A 5 -7.74 -12.90 0.61
C LYS A 5 -7.05 -12.86 1.98
N GLY A 6 -5.95 -13.61 2.17
CA GLY A 6 -5.17 -13.56 3.40
C GLY A 6 -4.51 -12.20 3.66
N LEU A 7 -4.05 -11.53 2.60
CA LEU A 7 -3.58 -10.15 2.70
C LEU A 7 -4.70 -9.21 3.19
N LEU A 8 -5.86 -9.24 2.54
CA LEU A 8 -7.01 -8.38 2.86
C LEU A 8 -7.48 -8.54 4.32
N GLU A 9 -7.52 -9.78 4.81
CA GLU A 9 -7.83 -10.09 6.20
C GLU A 9 -6.77 -9.51 7.15
N GLY A 10 -5.49 -9.71 6.84
CA GLY A 10 -4.37 -9.24 7.66
C GLY A 10 -4.26 -7.72 7.77
N ILE A 11 -4.65 -6.98 6.72
CA ILE A 11 -4.71 -5.50 6.75
C ILE A 11 -6.08 -4.96 7.22
N HIS A 12 -7.00 -5.82 7.63
CA HIS A 12 -8.35 -5.45 8.09
C HIS A 12 -9.13 -4.59 7.06
N MET A 13 -9.10 -5.01 5.80
CA MET A 13 -9.90 -4.40 4.73
C MET A 13 -11.40 -4.57 5.03
N PRO A 14 -12.25 -3.54 4.83
CA PRO A 14 -13.69 -3.70 4.96
C PRO A 14 -14.24 -4.80 4.04
N GLU A 15 -15.20 -5.58 4.54
CA GLU A 15 -15.76 -6.75 3.83
C GLU A 15 -16.28 -6.40 2.43
N GLU A 16 -17.10 -5.34 2.31
CA GLU A 16 -17.62 -4.86 1.03
C GLU A 16 -16.50 -4.53 0.02
N ALA A 17 -15.43 -3.88 0.47
CA ALA A 17 -14.30 -3.55 -0.38
C ALA A 17 -13.49 -4.82 -0.74
N ALA A 18 -13.29 -5.73 0.22
CA ALA A 18 -12.58 -6.98 0.01
C ALA A 18 -13.27 -7.88 -1.01
N GLU A 19 -14.60 -8.02 -0.95
CA GLU A 19 -15.39 -8.76 -1.94
C GLU A 19 -15.20 -8.19 -3.35
N LYS A 20 -15.23 -6.85 -3.47
CA LYS A 20 -15.02 -6.19 -4.76
C LYS A 20 -13.62 -6.42 -5.32
N ILE A 21 -12.60 -6.36 -4.47
CA ILE A 21 -11.20 -6.63 -4.85
C ILE A 21 -11.04 -8.08 -5.33
N ILE A 22 -11.60 -9.05 -4.59
CA ILE A 22 -11.55 -10.48 -4.95
C ILE A 22 -12.29 -10.76 -6.27
N GLN A 23 -13.37 -10.05 -6.55
CA GLN A 23 -14.03 -10.13 -7.85
C GLN A 23 -13.11 -9.63 -8.96
N LEU A 24 -12.55 -8.43 -8.80
CA LEU A 24 -11.70 -7.79 -9.80
C LEU A 24 -10.39 -8.54 -10.04
N GLU A 25 -9.83 -9.21 -9.03
CA GLU A 25 -8.64 -10.06 -9.17
C GLU A 25 -8.80 -11.10 -10.30
N LYS A 26 -10.03 -11.60 -10.51
CA LYS A 26 -10.35 -12.60 -11.54
C LYS A 26 -10.58 -11.99 -12.92
N GLU A 27 -10.92 -10.70 -12.97
CA GLU A 27 -11.27 -9.97 -14.20
C GLU A 27 -10.04 -9.26 -14.79
N ILE A 28 -9.09 -8.86 -13.94
CA ILE A 28 -7.88 -8.15 -14.34
C ILE A 28 -6.83 -9.12 -14.87
N ASP A 29 -6.39 -8.88 -16.11
CA ASP A 29 -5.22 -9.55 -16.68
C ASP A 29 -3.93 -8.98 -16.10
N TYR A 30 -3.53 -9.49 -14.93
CA TYR A 30 -2.36 -9.00 -14.21
C TYR A 30 -1.05 -9.20 -14.98
N GLU A 31 -0.94 -10.24 -15.83
CA GLU A 31 0.26 -10.46 -16.63
C GLU A 31 0.45 -9.36 -17.67
N LYS A 32 -0.64 -8.83 -18.23
CA LYS A 32 -0.59 -7.64 -19.10
C LYS A 32 -0.09 -6.39 -18.36
N LEU A 33 -0.46 -6.24 -17.08
CA LEU A 33 -0.13 -5.05 -16.27
C LEU A 33 1.25 -5.11 -15.62
N LYS A 34 1.84 -6.31 -15.56
CA LYS A 34 3.12 -6.58 -14.88
C LYS A 34 4.27 -5.63 -15.27
N PRO A 35 4.46 -5.22 -16.54
CA PRO A 35 5.51 -4.27 -16.89
C PRO A 35 5.35 -2.89 -16.24
N MET A 36 4.10 -2.42 -16.08
CA MET A 36 3.79 -1.15 -15.42
C MET A 36 3.89 -1.31 -13.90
N VAL A 37 3.37 -2.42 -13.37
CA VAL A 37 3.43 -2.73 -11.94
C VAL A 37 4.88 -2.89 -11.46
N SER A 38 5.77 -3.47 -12.26
CA SER A 38 7.17 -3.63 -11.86
C SER A 38 7.88 -2.31 -11.60
N LYS A 39 7.47 -1.22 -12.28
CA LYS A 39 8.00 0.13 -12.03
C LYS A 39 7.60 0.66 -10.65
N LEU A 40 6.51 0.18 -10.05
CA LEU A 40 6.05 0.60 -8.73
C LEU A 40 6.98 0.17 -7.59
N TYR A 41 7.84 -0.82 -7.85
CA TYR A 41 8.85 -1.27 -6.89
C TYR A 41 10.10 -0.37 -6.85
N GLU A 42 10.18 0.66 -7.70
CA GLU A 42 11.35 1.52 -7.81
C GLU A 42 10.98 3.01 -7.76
N ARG A 43 11.45 3.71 -6.73
CA ARG A 43 11.19 5.15 -6.51
C ARG A 43 11.45 6.03 -7.74
N LYS A 44 12.44 5.70 -8.57
CA LYS A 44 12.81 6.50 -9.74
C LYS A 44 11.77 6.49 -10.86
N VAL A 45 10.99 5.42 -10.97
CA VAL A 45 10.10 5.16 -12.12
C VAL A 45 8.66 4.86 -11.72
N TRP A 46 8.35 4.80 -10.43
CA TRP A 46 7.00 4.46 -9.95
C TRP A 46 5.90 5.43 -10.39
N GLN A 47 6.23 6.70 -10.67
CA GLN A 47 5.26 7.71 -11.11
C GLN A 47 4.83 7.41 -12.55
N GLU A 48 5.81 7.16 -13.42
CA GLU A 48 5.60 6.67 -14.78
C GLU A 48 4.81 5.35 -14.76
N GLY A 49 5.19 4.41 -13.89
CA GLY A 49 4.46 3.16 -13.71
C GLY A 49 3.00 3.35 -13.30
N LEU A 50 2.71 4.29 -12.40
CA LEU A 50 1.35 4.62 -12.01
C LEU A 50 0.54 5.24 -13.15
N GLU A 51 1.14 6.12 -13.96
CA GLU A 51 0.49 6.76 -15.09
C GLU A 51 0.15 5.75 -16.20
N GLU A 52 1.10 4.88 -16.54
CA GLU A 52 0.89 3.79 -17.49
C GLU A 52 -0.17 2.81 -16.99
N LEU A 53 -0.11 2.43 -15.71
CA LEU A 53 -1.08 1.52 -15.11
C LEU A 53 -2.50 2.13 -15.14
N LYS A 54 -2.65 3.41 -14.80
CA LYS A 54 -3.96 4.10 -14.90
C LYS A 54 -4.47 4.14 -16.33
N THR A 55 -3.60 4.42 -17.29
CA THR A 55 -3.96 4.46 -18.71
C THR A 55 -4.47 3.11 -19.18
N GLU A 56 -3.78 2.03 -18.82
CA GLU A 56 -4.14 0.67 -19.21
C GLU A 56 -5.43 0.18 -18.53
N LEU A 57 -5.64 0.54 -17.25
CA LEU A 57 -6.85 0.17 -16.51
C LEU A 57 -8.12 0.89 -16.99
N GLY A 58 -7.95 2.03 -17.67
CA GLY A 58 -9.04 2.87 -18.17
C GLY A 58 -9.87 3.48 -17.03
N GLU A 59 -11.18 3.60 -17.23
CA GLU A 59 -12.07 4.17 -16.21
C GLU A 59 -12.05 3.37 -14.91
N ASP A 60 -11.75 4.05 -13.81
CA ASP A 60 -11.74 3.50 -12.45
C ASP A 60 -12.24 4.55 -11.43
N PRO A 61 -13.50 5.00 -11.51
CA PRO A 61 -14.00 6.15 -10.76
C PRO A 61 -13.93 6.00 -9.24
N LYS A 62 -13.84 4.77 -8.73
CA LYS A 62 -13.67 4.47 -7.30
C LYS A 62 -12.28 3.90 -6.97
N GLY A 63 -11.37 3.82 -7.94
CA GLY A 63 -10.01 3.33 -7.72
C GLY A 63 -9.87 1.85 -7.37
N TYR A 64 -10.89 1.02 -7.62
CA TYR A 64 -10.87 -0.39 -7.23
C TYR A 64 -9.96 -1.23 -8.12
N LYS A 65 -9.86 -0.90 -9.42
CA LYS A 65 -8.97 -1.63 -10.32
C LYS A 65 -7.51 -1.41 -9.93
N ILE A 66 -7.12 -0.15 -9.71
CA ILE A 66 -5.74 0.16 -9.30
C ILE A 66 -5.44 -0.37 -7.89
N LEU A 67 -6.39 -0.29 -6.96
CA LEU A 67 -6.27 -0.89 -5.63
C LEU A 67 -5.98 -2.40 -5.72
N THR A 68 -6.75 -3.10 -6.56
CA THR A 68 -6.58 -4.56 -6.77
C THR A 68 -5.18 -4.86 -7.33
N CYS A 69 -4.72 -4.11 -8.32
CA CYS A 69 -3.38 -4.30 -8.89
C CYS A 69 -2.27 -4.10 -7.85
N MET A 70 -2.37 -3.04 -7.04
CA MET A 70 -1.36 -2.74 -6.02
C MET A 70 -1.37 -3.75 -4.87
N LEU A 71 -2.53 -4.28 -4.47
CA LEU A 71 -2.61 -5.33 -3.45
C LEU A 71 -2.13 -6.69 -3.98
N THR A 72 -2.34 -6.99 -5.27
CA THR A 72 -1.70 -8.15 -5.90
C THR A 72 -0.18 -7.99 -5.92
N ALA A 73 0.33 -6.80 -6.26
CA ALA A 73 1.76 -6.47 -6.22
C ALA A 73 2.36 -6.61 -4.80
N ALA A 74 1.58 -6.24 -3.78
CA ALA A 74 1.99 -6.38 -2.38
C ALA A 74 2.31 -7.83 -1.99
N LEU A 75 1.75 -8.83 -2.67
CA LEU A 75 2.07 -10.24 -2.43
C LEU A 75 3.52 -10.57 -2.82
N ASP A 76 4.06 -9.92 -3.84
CA ASP A 76 5.47 -10.06 -4.21
C ASP A 76 6.37 -9.36 -3.20
N THR A 77 6.00 -8.14 -2.77
CA THR A 77 6.70 -7.44 -1.67
C THR A 77 6.67 -8.29 -0.38
N TYR A 78 5.57 -8.96 -0.07
CA TYR A 78 5.47 -9.83 1.10
C TYR A 78 6.47 -10.98 1.06
N LYS A 79 6.70 -11.61 -0.11
CA LYS A 79 7.75 -12.65 -0.26
C LYS A 79 9.12 -12.10 0.12
N ILE A 80 9.45 -10.88 -0.31
CA ILE A 80 10.71 -10.22 0.00
C ILE A 80 10.82 -9.93 1.51
N TYR A 81 9.72 -9.54 2.18
CA TYR A 81 9.69 -9.41 3.64
C TYR A 81 10.05 -10.74 4.33
N LYS A 82 9.47 -11.86 3.87
CA LYS A 82 9.78 -13.19 4.42
C LYS A 82 11.23 -13.59 4.19
N GLU A 83 11.75 -13.37 2.99
CA GLU A 83 13.16 -13.64 2.64
C GLU A 83 14.14 -12.83 3.50
N LYS A 84 13.78 -11.58 3.82
CA LYS A 84 14.57 -10.71 4.70
C LYS A 84 14.36 -10.96 6.20
N GLY A 85 13.48 -11.90 6.57
CA GLY A 85 13.15 -12.18 7.97
C GLY A 85 12.40 -11.05 8.68
N ILE A 86 11.74 -10.16 7.93
CA ILE A 86 10.91 -9.09 8.50
C ILE A 86 9.60 -9.71 9.00
N GLN A 87 9.20 -9.34 10.22
CA GLN A 87 8.01 -9.90 10.86
C GLN A 87 6.73 -9.54 10.11
N ASP A 88 5.78 -10.48 10.06
CA ASP A 88 4.47 -10.29 9.41
C ASP A 88 3.71 -9.10 9.99
N LYS A 89 3.87 -8.84 11.31
CA LYS A 89 3.30 -7.65 11.96
C LYS A 89 3.74 -6.35 11.28
N ILE A 90 5.04 -6.20 10.97
CA ILE A 90 5.55 -4.99 10.32
C ILE A 90 4.96 -4.85 8.91
N PHE A 91 4.84 -5.96 8.18
CA PHE A 91 4.18 -5.95 6.88
C PHE A 91 2.72 -5.50 6.98
N TYR A 92 1.91 -6.13 7.84
CA TYR A 92 0.50 -5.79 7.97
C TYR A 92 0.27 -4.37 8.53
N ASP A 93 1.09 -3.91 9.48
CA ASP A 93 1.03 -2.53 9.98
C ASP A 93 1.37 -1.52 8.87
N THR A 94 2.38 -1.81 8.05
CA THR A 94 2.83 -0.97 6.94
C THR A 94 1.79 -0.92 5.81
N PHE A 95 1.28 -2.07 5.39
CA PHE A 95 0.26 -2.17 4.34
C PHE A 95 -1.17 -1.86 4.83
N GLY A 96 -1.36 -1.68 6.14
CA GLY A 96 -2.62 -1.20 6.72
C GLY A 96 -3.06 0.17 6.19
N CYS A 97 -2.15 0.95 5.60
CA CYS A 97 -2.47 2.21 4.93
C CYS A 97 -3.52 2.05 3.81
N PHE A 98 -3.53 0.91 3.10
CA PHE A 98 -4.53 0.64 2.06
C PHE A 98 -5.95 0.61 2.65
N SER A 99 -6.17 -0.17 3.70
CA SER A 99 -7.46 -0.25 4.40
C SER A 99 -7.86 1.08 5.04
N ARG A 100 -6.88 1.81 5.57
CA ARG A 100 -7.08 3.16 6.14
C ARG A 100 -7.57 4.13 5.07
N PHE A 101 -6.92 4.19 3.91
CA PHE A 101 -7.34 5.04 2.80
C PHE A 101 -8.73 4.65 2.27
N VAL A 102 -9.05 3.35 2.20
CA VAL A 102 -10.39 2.89 1.82
C VAL A 102 -11.47 3.37 2.80
N LYS A 103 -11.21 3.28 4.11
CA LYS A 103 -12.12 3.77 5.16
C LYS A 103 -12.26 5.30 5.15
N GLU A 104 -11.18 6.02 4.89
CA GLU A 104 -11.19 7.48 4.76
C GLU A 104 -11.96 7.94 3.53
N HIS A 105 -11.91 7.19 2.43
CA HIS A 105 -12.72 7.47 1.25
C HIS A 105 -14.22 7.34 1.59
N LEU A 106 -14.63 6.33 2.37
CA LEU A 106 -16.01 6.24 2.88
C LEU A 106 -16.38 7.46 3.72
N ALA A 107 -15.52 7.87 4.65
CA ALA A 107 -15.76 9.03 5.50
C ALA A 107 -15.88 10.34 4.69
N SER A 108 -15.17 10.45 3.57
CA SER A 108 -15.10 11.68 2.76
C SER A 108 -16.15 11.74 1.65
N TYR A 109 -16.49 10.60 1.04
CA TYR A 109 -17.31 10.53 -0.18
C TYR A 109 -18.57 9.66 -0.02
N GLY A 110 -18.80 9.09 1.16
CA GLY A 110 -19.99 8.29 1.45
C GLY A 110 -20.01 6.89 0.84
N SER A 111 -18.92 6.45 0.21
CA SER A 111 -18.75 5.05 -0.22
C SER A 111 -17.29 4.63 -0.18
N TYR A 112 -17.01 3.34 -0.07
CA TYR A 112 -15.63 2.83 -0.18
C TYR A 112 -15.05 3.11 -1.59
N GLY A 113 -13.75 3.38 -1.61
CA GLY A 113 -12.97 3.68 -2.81
C GLY A 113 -11.51 3.94 -2.45
N PHE A 114 -10.68 4.23 -3.45
CA PHE A 114 -9.24 4.41 -3.26
C PHE A 114 -8.68 5.50 -4.18
N ASP A 115 -8.29 6.63 -3.59
CA ASP A 115 -7.84 7.84 -4.28
C ASP A 115 -6.36 8.18 -4.00
N ARG A 116 -5.68 7.39 -3.16
CA ARG A 116 -4.28 7.60 -2.73
C ARG A 116 -3.29 6.62 -3.31
N CYS A 117 -3.53 6.15 -4.53
CA CYS A 117 -2.60 5.28 -5.27
C CYS A 117 -1.22 5.91 -5.50
N TRP A 118 -1.09 7.24 -5.37
CA TRP A 118 0.17 7.97 -5.50
C TRP A 118 1.06 7.85 -4.24
N TRP A 119 0.49 7.45 -3.10
CA TRP A 119 1.24 7.25 -1.85
C TRP A 119 1.84 5.85 -1.75
N THR A 120 1.04 4.85 -2.10
CA THR A 120 1.29 3.43 -1.84
C THR A 120 2.45 2.74 -2.56
N PRO A 121 3.08 3.32 -3.61
CA PRO A 121 4.33 2.77 -4.14
C PRO A 121 5.45 2.70 -3.09
N ARG A 122 5.45 3.57 -2.07
CA ARG A 122 6.40 3.53 -0.94
C ARG A 122 6.44 2.19 -0.22
N GLN A 123 5.27 1.61 0.02
CA GLN A 123 5.13 0.31 0.66
C GLN A 123 5.59 -0.81 -0.28
N LEU A 124 5.21 -0.74 -1.56
CA LEU A 124 5.57 -1.74 -2.56
C LEU A 124 7.09 -1.82 -2.78
N SER A 125 7.75 -0.67 -2.89
CA SER A 125 9.20 -0.56 -3.09
C SER A 125 10.01 -0.75 -1.80
N MET A 126 9.37 -1.07 -0.67
CA MET A 126 10.01 -1.19 0.64
C MET A 126 10.78 0.08 1.05
N GLU A 127 10.28 1.25 0.64
CA GLU A 127 10.87 2.54 0.97
C GLU A 127 10.26 3.11 2.25
N GLU A 128 9.04 2.69 2.64
CA GLU A 128 8.37 3.13 3.87
C GLU A 128 7.90 1.95 4.72
N PHE A 129 8.09 2.06 6.03
CA PHE A 129 7.68 1.08 7.03
C PHE A 129 6.93 1.75 8.17
N ARG A 130 5.85 1.14 8.66
CA ARG A 130 5.21 1.55 9.91
C ARG A 130 5.85 0.80 11.09
N LEU A 131 6.40 1.57 12.03
CA LEU A 131 6.96 1.05 13.29
C LEU A 131 6.25 1.74 14.46
N GLY A 132 5.34 1.03 15.12
CA GLY A 132 4.49 1.61 16.17
C GLY A 132 3.46 2.59 15.60
N GLU A 133 3.45 3.82 16.11
CA GLU A 133 2.50 4.86 15.67
C GLU A 133 3.02 5.73 14.52
N LEU A 134 4.29 5.59 14.11
CA LEU A 134 4.91 6.40 13.07
C LEU A 134 5.29 5.54 11.84
N GLU A 135 5.34 6.20 10.69
CA GLU A 135 5.84 5.65 9.43
C GLU A 135 7.21 6.27 9.12
N PHE A 136 8.15 5.45 8.68
CA PHE A 136 9.55 5.82 8.43
C PHE A 136 9.90 5.51 6.98
N GLU A 137 10.21 6.56 6.22
CA GLU A 137 10.58 6.48 4.81
C GLU A 137 12.09 6.68 4.63
N LEU A 138 12.72 5.76 3.91
CA LEU A 138 14.10 5.88 3.44
C LEU A 138 14.13 6.92 2.31
N GLU A 139 14.82 8.03 2.49
CA GLU A 139 14.85 9.11 1.50
C GLU A 139 16.26 9.70 1.36
N LYS A 140 16.45 10.54 0.34
CA LYS A 140 17.61 11.42 0.21
C LYS A 140 17.22 12.88 0.33
N TRP A 141 17.83 13.60 1.25
CA TRP A 141 17.69 15.05 1.39
C TRP A 141 19.02 15.74 1.14
N LYS A 142 19.07 16.61 0.12
CA LYS A 142 20.31 17.29 -0.32
C LYS A 142 21.47 16.33 -0.62
N GLY A 143 21.16 15.14 -1.14
CA GLY A 143 22.14 14.11 -1.49
C GLY A 143 22.49 13.15 -0.36
N GLU A 144 22.12 13.47 0.89
CA GLU A 144 22.38 12.65 2.07
C GLU A 144 21.22 11.70 2.34
N ASN A 145 21.52 10.49 2.83
CA ASN A 145 20.50 9.56 3.28
C ASN A 145 19.84 10.09 4.55
N VAL A 146 18.51 10.12 4.57
CA VAL A 146 17.70 10.52 5.72
C VAL A 146 16.58 9.51 5.94
N ILE A 147 16.01 9.56 7.14
CA ILE A 147 14.76 8.87 7.45
C ILE A 147 13.69 9.96 7.61
N SER A 148 12.78 10.04 6.64
CA SER A 148 11.61 10.91 6.73
C SER A 148 10.57 10.25 7.62
N VAL A 149 9.86 11.04 8.42
CA VAL A 149 8.91 10.54 9.41
C VAL A 149 7.53 11.05 9.07
N HIS A 150 6.60 10.12 8.90
CA HIS A 150 5.21 10.38 8.56
C HIS A 150 4.31 10.01 9.73
N ILE A 151 3.19 10.71 9.81
CA ILE A 151 2.17 10.50 10.84
C ILE A 151 0.92 9.95 10.16
N PRO A 152 0.62 8.65 10.33
CA PRO A 152 -0.65 8.06 9.92
C PRO A 152 -1.82 8.79 10.57
N SER A 153 -2.95 8.92 9.87
CA SER A 153 -4.15 9.58 10.40
C SER A 153 -4.77 8.89 11.62
N ASP A 154 -4.48 7.59 11.81
CA ASP A 154 -4.92 6.78 12.95
C ASP A 154 -3.90 6.76 14.10
N ALA A 155 -2.79 7.50 13.97
CA ALA A 155 -1.72 7.50 14.96
C ALA A 155 -2.14 8.10 16.31
N LYS A 156 -1.76 7.42 17.39
CA LYS A 156 -1.92 7.96 18.76
C LYS A 156 -0.64 8.68 19.20
N LEU A 157 -0.59 9.99 18.97
CA LEU A 157 0.58 10.85 19.20
C LEU A 157 0.83 11.19 20.69
N THR A 158 0.85 10.18 21.56
CA THR A 158 1.39 10.34 22.91
C THR A 158 2.91 10.37 22.85
N LYS A 159 3.55 11.04 23.82
CA LYS A 159 5.02 11.08 23.91
C LYS A 159 5.59 9.66 23.98
N GLU A 160 4.95 8.80 24.77
CA GLU A 160 5.35 7.41 25.00
C GLU A 160 5.32 6.61 23.71
N ASN A 161 4.25 6.75 22.92
CA ASN A 161 4.10 6.04 21.66
C ASN A 161 5.10 6.53 20.61
N CYS A 162 5.26 7.84 20.46
CA CYS A 162 6.24 8.40 19.54
C CYS A 162 7.66 7.93 19.90
N GLN A 163 8.03 7.95 21.18
CA GLN A 163 9.33 7.45 21.62
C GLN A 163 9.50 5.94 21.42
N ALA A 164 8.43 5.15 21.57
CA ALA A 164 8.46 3.72 21.29
C ALA A 164 8.69 3.43 19.80
N SER A 165 8.17 4.26 18.90
CA SER A 165 8.41 4.14 17.45
C SER A 165 9.87 4.35 17.02
N TYR A 166 10.69 5.05 17.80
CA TYR A 166 12.12 5.29 17.51
C TYR A 166 13.07 4.24 18.12
N LYS A 167 12.55 3.22 18.82
CA LYS A 167 13.35 2.18 19.48
C LYS A 167 13.41 0.91 18.65
#